data_AF-A0A2M7KM48-F1
#
_entry.id   AF-A0A2M7KM48-F1
#
_cell.length_a   1.000
_cell.length_b   1.000
_cell.length_c   1.000
_cell.angle_alpha   90.00
_cell.angle_beta   90.00
_cell.angle_gamma   90.00
#
_symmetry.space_group_name_H-M   'P 1'
#
loop_
_entity.id
_entity.type
_entity.pdbx_description
1 polymer ?
#
loop_
_entity_poly.entity_id
_entity_poly.type
_entity_poly.pdbx_seq_one_letter_code
_entity_poly.pdbx_strand_id
1 'polypeptide(L)'
;MCRCGYAFVAELDEPRNSDVAAGVPTTKLTAPWQPSHDEWEFIVLRTECPVIQRVDPCGACTWKRDLNRGYSNEGVCRHDLRAFAAHYWTDGRYEPHRRRIASMWKQSHSRTLRECCARWGAHARDVFAESIRAAWAGDPEYRDRLARRDETALYCWELRSSDLGDFARALAGVYDFPTHHSVKRCLGCGRLFADCQFDPISVAEKVGFRTDFCNLCLHRALYSGRVGRRMKEETLFGVVQDLAEAFGCAPPANFRVVAPRWMEGATRPQINAIILALRNMPDVGKWVPDRFDSWLHLLIAAGVLECDVRRGAYGTQCLADDGHACGSLAEKAIDDWLSSNGVRHEKEPHYPPHSELNPHGKLRADWLVGEIFVEYFGLPSRPDYARKMQRKTQLAGTLGIHLLPLVVDDLAQIDQVLAPLRGVCRSPERVA
;
A
#
# COMPACT_ATOMS: atom_id res chain seq x y z
N MET A 1 -28.62 16.80 46.15
CA MET A 1 -29.93 17.07 45.52
C MET A 1 -29.74 17.99 44.33
N CYS A 2 -29.86 17.47 43.11
CA CYS A 2 -30.65 18.02 42.00
C CYS A 2 -30.46 17.10 40.78
N ARG A 3 -31.52 16.38 40.43
CA ARG A 3 -31.67 15.53 39.24
C ARG A 3 -32.45 16.32 38.20
N CYS A 4 -31.96 16.38 36.97
CA CYS A 4 -32.73 16.58 35.74
C CYS A 4 -31.91 15.88 34.62
N GLY A 5 -32.32 14.86 33.88
CA GLY A 5 -33.63 14.22 33.76
C GLY A 5 -34.42 14.80 32.59
N TYR A 6 -34.04 14.53 31.34
CA TYR A 6 -34.94 14.57 30.18
C TYR A 6 -34.57 13.49 29.18
N ALA A 7 -35.49 12.53 29.03
CA ALA A 7 -35.55 11.56 27.96
C ALA A 7 -36.41 12.16 26.83
N PHE A 8 -36.00 11.96 25.59
CA PHE A 8 -36.89 12.01 24.43
C PHE A 8 -36.75 10.70 23.67
N VAL A 9 -37.82 9.92 23.71
CA VAL A 9 -38.12 8.84 22.77
C VAL A 9 -38.82 9.54 21.60
N ALA A 10 -38.28 9.38 20.40
CA ALA A 10 -39.00 9.70 19.17
C ALA A 10 -39.00 8.43 18.31
N GLU A 11 -40.19 7.86 18.18
CA GLU A 11 -40.54 6.81 17.24
C GLU A 11 -40.19 7.27 15.82
N LEU A 12 -39.46 6.43 15.07
CA LEU A 12 -39.27 6.62 13.64
C LEU A 12 -40.38 5.83 12.93
N ASP A 13 -41.41 6.55 12.49
CA ASP A 13 -42.34 6.06 11.49
C ASP A 13 -41.64 5.99 10.12
N GLU A 14 -41.65 4.81 9.51
CA GLU A 14 -41.24 4.58 8.13
C GLU A 14 -42.23 5.25 7.15
N PRO A 15 -41.77 6.02 6.15
CA PRO A 15 -42.65 6.37 5.05
C PRO A 15 -42.73 5.22 4.05
N ARG A 16 -43.97 4.76 3.88
CA ARG A 16 -44.43 3.76 2.91
C ARG A 16 -44.16 4.20 1.48
N ASN A 17 -43.72 3.23 0.69
CA ASN A 17 -43.71 3.20 -0.76
C ASN A 17 -45.15 3.25 -1.31
N SER A 18 -45.50 4.26 -2.11
CA SER A 18 -46.52 4.15 -3.18
C SER A 18 -46.59 5.44 -4.02
N ASP A 19 -46.41 5.25 -5.33
CA ASP A 19 -47.04 5.96 -6.45
C ASP A 19 -46.83 7.47 -6.64
N VAL A 20 -45.90 7.81 -7.55
CA VAL A 20 -46.19 8.76 -8.65
C VAL A 20 -45.49 8.29 -9.92
N ALA A 21 -46.26 7.65 -10.81
CA ALA A 21 -45.95 7.57 -12.23
C ALA A 21 -46.51 8.83 -12.91
N ALA A 22 -45.63 9.69 -13.43
CA ALA A 22 -45.99 10.70 -14.42
C ALA A 22 -44.76 10.96 -15.30
N GLY A 23 -44.94 10.76 -16.61
CA GLY A 23 -43.88 10.71 -17.60
C GLY A 23 -43.10 12.01 -17.74
N VAL A 24 -41.77 11.88 -17.79
CA VAL A 24 -40.86 12.92 -18.27
C VAL A 24 -40.64 12.71 -19.76
N PRO A 25 -40.82 13.73 -20.62
CA PRO A 25 -40.53 13.58 -22.04
C PRO A 25 -39.02 13.43 -22.25
N THR A 26 -38.61 12.31 -22.85
CA THR A 26 -37.24 12.14 -23.35
C THR A 26 -37.06 12.98 -24.62
N THR A 27 -36.59 14.21 -24.48
CA THR A 27 -36.02 14.93 -25.63
C THR A 27 -34.68 14.31 -25.98
N LYS A 28 -34.62 13.62 -27.12
CA LYS A 28 -33.38 13.25 -27.78
C LYS A 28 -32.63 14.52 -28.18
N LEU A 29 -31.55 14.85 -27.47
CA LEU A 29 -30.57 15.84 -27.92
C LEU A 29 -29.60 15.16 -28.89
N THR A 30 -29.79 15.36 -30.18
CA THR A 30 -28.95 14.80 -31.26
C THR A 30 -27.94 15.81 -31.84
N ALA A 31 -27.51 16.82 -31.09
CA ALA A 31 -26.42 17.70 -31.50
C ALA A 31 -25.56 18.15 -30.31
N PRO A 32 -24.24 18.38 -30.51
CA PRO A 32 -23.37 18.93 -29.47
C PRO A 32 -23.81 20.36 -29.13
N TRP A 33 -24.23 20.58 -27.89
CA TRP A 33 -24.55 21.89 -27.34
C TRP A 33 -23.25 22.67 -27.09
N GLN A 34 -23.13 23.86 -27.68
CA GLN A 34 -22.06 24.83 -27.43
C GLN A 34 -22.71 26.08 -26.80
N PRO A 35 -22.60 26.27 -25.48
CA PRO A 35 -23.12 27.48 -24.83
C PRO A 35 -22.34 28.72 -25.25
N SER A 36 -23.06 29.82 -25.37
CA SER A 36 -22.48 31.15 -25.59
C SER A 36 -21.77 31.67 -24.34
N HIS A 37 -20.88 32.65 -24.49
CA HIS A 37 -20.11 33.26 -23.39
C HIS A 37 -21.03 33.86 -22.29
N ASP A 38 -22.22 34.33 -22.67
CA ASP A 38 -23.17 35.02 -21.76
C ASP A 38 -24.02 34.03 -20.95
N GLU A 39 -24.26 32.82 -21.45
CA GLU A 39 -24.94 31.74 -20.69
C GLU A 39 -24.08 31.21 -19.54
N TRP A 40 -22.76 31.42 -19.60
CA TRP A 40 -21.82 30.98 -18.55
C TRP A 40 -21.82 31.89 -17.32
N GLU A 41 -22.00 33.21 -17.47
CA GLU A 41 -22.07 34.13 -16.32
C GLU A 41 -23.32 33.88 -15.46
N PHE A 42 -24.39 33.35 -16.06
CA PHE A 42 -25.68 33.18 -15.39
C PHE A 42 -25.74 31.94 -14.45
N ILE A 43 -24.94 30.90 -14.71
CA ILE A 43 -24.95 29.64 -13.94
C ILE A 43 -24.20 29.78 -12.60
N VAL A 44 -23.30 30.76 -12.45
CA VAL A 44 -22.43 30.90 -11.27
C VAL A 44 -23.14 31.58 -10.07
N LEU A 45 -24.28 32.25 -10.28
CA LEU A 45 -24.81 33.22 -9.30
C LEU A 45 -26.01 32.78 -8.45
N ARG A 46 -26.44 31.51 -8.46
CA ARG A 46 -27.48 31.04 -7.52
C ARG A 46 -27.13 29.71 -6.87
N THR A 47 -26.74 29.75 -5.59
CA THR A 47 -26.98 28.69 -4.58
C THR A 47 -26.51 29.19 -3.21
N GLU A 48 -27.41 29.80 -2.44
CA GLU A 48 -27.17 30.07 -1.01
C GLU A 48 -27.41 28.77 -0.23
N CYS A 49 -26.40 28.29 0.51
CA CYS A 49 -26.51 27.10 1.37
C CYS A 49 -26.80 27.51 2.83
N PRO A 50 -27.94 27.14 3.43
CA PRO A 50 -28.34 27.64 4.76
C PRO A 50 -27.62 26.99 5.96
N VAL A 51 -26.72 26.02 5.77
CA VAL A 51 -26.30 25.10 6.87
C VAL A 51 -25.06 25.58 7.65
N ILE A 52 -24.40 26.68 7.27
CA ILE A 52 -23.16 27.13 7.92
C ILE A 52 -23.38 28.46 8.64
N GLN A 53 -24.16 28.44 9.73
CA GLN A 53 -24.19 29.57 10.69
C GLN A 53 -23.78 29.19 12.12
N ARG A 54 -23.46 27.91 12.41
CA ARG A 54 -23.01 27.49 13.75
C ARG A 54 -21.98 26.38 13.67
N VAL A 55 -20.75 26.71 13.32
CA VAL A 55 -19.58 25.92 13.71
C VAL A 55 -18.58 26.89 14.29
N ASP A 56 -18.35 26.82 15.61
CA ASP A 56 -17.35 27.63 16.28
C ASP A 56 -15.98 27.44 15.61
N PRO A 57 -15.20 28.51 15.40
CA PRO A 57 -13.85 28.39 14.87
C PRO A 57 -13.00 27.60 15.86
N CYS A 58 -12.43 26.49 15.38
CA CYS A 58 -11.32 25.74 15.99
C CYS A 58 -10.39 26.65 16.81
N GLY A 59 -10.51 26.62 18.14
CA GLY A 59 -9.73 27.42 19.08
C GLY A 59 -8.29 26.97 19.29
N ALA A 60 -7.62 26.39 18.27
CA ALA A 60 -6.26 25.85 18.42
C ALA A 60 -5.34 26.08 17.20
N CYS A 61 -5.59 27.12 16.41
CA CYS A 61 -4.65 27.59 15.39
C CYS A 61 -4.21 29.04 15.70
N THR A 62 -3.39 29.23 16.73
CA THR A 62 -2.62 30.47 16.88
C THR A 62 -1.52 30.50 15.82
N TRP A 63 -1.79 31.18 14.71
CA TRP A 63 -0.80 31.56 13.71
C TRP A 63 0.14 32.63 14.29
N LYS A 64 1.39 32.27 14.58
CA LYS A 64 2.47 33.26 14.63
C LYS A 64 3.00 33.44 13.20
N ARG A 65 2.88 34.67 12.69
CA ARG A 65 3.51 35.13 11.44
C ARG A 65 5.02 35.09 11.59
N ASP A 66 5.67 34.12 10.96
CA ASP A 66 7.08 34.23 10.56
C ASP A 66 7.13 34.29 9.02
N LEU A 67 7.19 35.52 8.52
CA LEU A 67 7.51 35.84 7.13
C LEU A 67 9.01 35.59 6.92
N ASN A 68 9.39 34.35 6.61
CA ASN A 68 10.58 33.97 5.83
C ASN A 68 10.89 32.49 6.02
N ARG A 69 10.23 31.60 5.26
CA ARG A 69 10.73 30.29 4.79
C ARG A 69 9.69 29.67 3.87
N GLY A 70 10.16 28.94 2.87
CA GLY A 70 9.42 28.52 1.67
C GLY A 70 8.08 27.81 1.91
N TYR A 71 7.24 27.88 0.88
CA TYR A 71 5.93 27.25 0.77
C TYR A 71 5.89 25.83 1.37
N SER A 72 5.40 25.72 2.60
CA SER A 72 4.86 24.47 3.14
C SER A 72 3.35 24.45 2.87
N ASN A 73 2.88 23.39 2.21
CA ASN A 73 1.46 23.13 1.91
C ASN A 73 0.64 22.78 3.17
N GLU A 74 0.61 23.67 4.17
CA GLU A 74 -0.26 23.53 5.33
C GLU A 74 -1.29 24.65 5.36
N GLY A 75 -2.55 24.30 5.05
CA GLY A 75 -3.71 25.11 5.43
C GLY A 75 -4.40 25.91 4.33
N VAL A 76 -4.92 25.24 3.29
CA VAL A 76 -6.01 25.79 2.48
C VAL A 76 -7.34 25.17 2.96
N CYS A 77 -8.16 25.96 3.66
CA CYS A 77 -9.51 25.56 4.05
C CYS A 77 -10.46 25.69 2.84
N ARG A 78 -11.36 24.73 2.62
CA ARG A 78 -12.15 24.55 1.36
C ARG A 78 -13.09 25.68 0.93
N HIS A 79 -13.30 26.72 1.73
CA HIS A 79 -13.83 27.97 1.18
C HIS A 79 -12.98 28.46 0.00
N ASP A 80 -11.70 28.11 0.00
CA ASP A 80 -10.76 28.40 -1.09
C ASP A 80 -10.92 27.50 -2.32
N LEU A 81 -11.58 26.33 -2.33
CA LEU A 81 -11.63 25.50 -3.55
C LEU A 81 -12.74 25.94 -4.53
N ARG A 82 -13.90 26.37 -4.01
CA ARG A 82 -14.91 27.02 -4.87
C ARG A 82 -14.43 28.42 -5.28
N ALA A 83 -13.79 29.15 -4.37
CA ALA A 83 -13.17 30.42 -4.69
C ALA A 83 -11.98 30.26 -5.65
N PHE A 84 -11.19 29.19 -5.55
CA PHE A 84 -10.10 28.85 -6.48
C PHE A 84 -10.64 28.34 -7.80
N ALA A 85 -11.70 27.52 -7.84
CA ALA A 85 -12.32 27.12 -9.10
C ALA A 85 -12.95 28.33 -9.81
N ALA A 86 -13.66 29.19 -9.06
CA ALA A 86 -14.18 30.45 -9.56
C ALA A 86 -13.05 31.37 -10.02
N HIS A 87 -12.01 31.57 -9.20
CA HIS A 87 -10.83 32.37 -9.53
C HIS A 87 -10.06 31.80 -10.72
N TYR A 88 -9.81 30.49 -10.78
CA TYR A 88 -9.18 29.81 -11.90
C TYR A 88 -10.02 29.93 -13.17
N TRP A 89 -11.34 30.15 -13.07
CA TRP A 89 -12.23 30.33 -14.22
C TRP A 89 -12.40 31.80 -14.62
N THR A 90 -12.41 32.73 -13.66
CA THR A 90 -12.61 34.17 -13.89
C THR A 90 -11.29 34.93 -14.07
N ASP A 91 -10.19 34.40 -13.56
CA ASP A 91 -8.86 35.00 -13.73
C ASP A 91 -8.35 34.72 -15.14
N GLY A 92 -8.22 35.79 -15.91
CA GLY A 92 -7.73 35.77 -17.29
C GLY A 92 -6.32 35.20 -17.43
N ARG A 93 -5.53 35.13 -16.33
CA ARG A 93 -4.21 34.48 -16.34
C ARG A 93 -4.28 32.99 -16.70
N TYR A 94 -5.40 32.32 -16.42
CA TYR A 94 -5.60 30.90 -16.76
C TYR A 94 -6.32 30.67 -18.09
N GLU A 95 -6.75 31.72 -18.79
CA GLU A 95 -7.47 31.61 -20.07
C GLU A 95 -6.68 30.83 -21.14
N PRO A 96 -5.36 31.04 -21.34
CA PRO A 96 -4.59 30.24 -22.30
C PRO A 96 -4.59 28.74 -21.94
N HIS A 97 -4.54 28.42 -20.65
CA HIS A 97 -4.56 27.04 -20.16
C HIS A 97 -5.93 26.40 -20.41
N ARG A 98 -7.02 27.11 -20.11
CA ARG A 98 -8.39 26.63 -20.35
C ARG A 98 -8.63 26.34 -21.83
N ARG A 99 -8.24 27.24 -22.74
CA ARG A 99 -8.38 27.04 -24.19
C ARG A 99 -7.60 25.83 -24.69
N ARG A 100 -6.37 25.66 -24.19
CA ARG A 100 -5.51 24.51 -24.54
C ARG A 100 -6.15 23.19 -24.14
N ILE A 101 -6.59 23.04 -22.88
CA ILE A 101 -7.24 21.79 -22.45
C ILE A 101 -8.57 21.58 -23.17
N ALA A 102 -9.38 22.63 -23.36
CA ALA A 102 -10.66 22.55 -24.09
C ALA A 102 -10.49 22.06 -25.53
N SER A 103 -9.47 22.54 -26.25
CA SER A 103 -9.17 22.11 -27.63
C SER A 103 -8.84 20.63 -27.76
N MET A 104 -8.44 19.99 -26.66
CA MET A 104 -8.10 18.58 -26.59
C MET A 104 -9.20 17.73 -25.98
N TRP A 105 -10.28 18.37 -25.51
CA TRP A 105 -11.32 17.69 -24.78
C TRP A 105 -12.29 16.98 -25.73
N LYS A 106 -12.31 15.65 -25.68
CA LYS A 106 -13.18 14.79 -26.49
C LYS A 106 -14.36 14.29 -25.66
N GLN A 107 -15.45 13.88 -26.31
CA GLN A 107 -16.64 13.33 -25.63
C GLN A 107 -16.30 12.07 -24.79
N SER A 108 -15.31 11.28 -25.22
CA SER A 108 -14.77 10.15 -24.47
C SER A 108 -14.22 10.57 -23.11
N HIS A 109 -13.55 11.72 -23.00
CA HIS A 109 -13.04 12.25 -21.72
C HIS A 109 -14.18 12.56 -20.75
N SER A 110 -15.28 13.17 -21.22
CA SER A 110 -16.47 13.40 -20.40
C SER A 110 -17.14 12.10 -19.94
N ARG A 111 -17.08 11.03 -20.75
CA ARG A 111 -17.58 9.70 -20.36
C ARG A 111 -16.70 9.09 -19.26
N THR A 112 -15.39 9.06 -19.47
CA THR A 112 -14.41 8.61 -18.48
C THR A 112 -14.56 9.37 -17.17
N LEU A 113 -14.76 10.70 -17.22
CA LEU A 113 -14.97 11.51 -16.02
C LEU A 113 -16.21 11.06 -15.26
N ARG A 114 -17.33 10.87 -15.96
CA ARG A 114 -18.58 10.42 -15.33
C ARG A 114 -18.46 9.03 -14.72
N GLU A 115 -17.75 8.11 -15.38
CA GLU A 115 -17.45 6.78 -14.84
C GLU A 115 -16.55 6.86 -13.60
N CYS A 116 -15.49 7.68 -13.64
CA CYS A 116 -14.66 7.95 -12.47
C CYS A 116 -15.47 8.56 -11.33
N CYS A 117 -16.36 9.51 -11.61
CA CYS A 117 -17.24 10.12 -10.61
C CYS A 117 -18.23 9.12 -10.02
N ALA A 118 -18.88 8.30 -10.84
CA ALA A 118 -19.81 7.28 -10.38
C ALA A 118 -19.11 6.24 -9.48
N ARG A 119 -17.87 5.89 -9.81
CA ARG A 119 -17.10 4.88 -9.08
C ARG A 119 -16.40 5.41 -7.82
N TRP A 120 -15.90 6.65 -7.85
CA TRP A 120 -14.98 7.18 -6.83
C TRP A 120 -15.52 8.42 -6.11
N GLY A 121 -16.68 8.94 -6.50
CA GLY A 121 -17.33 10.09 -5.85
C GLY A 121 -16.43 11.31 -5.77
N ALA A 122 -16.25 11.84 -4.55
CA ALA A 122 -15.39 12.99 -4.25
C ALA A 122 -13.92 12.83 -4.71
N HIS A 123 -13.44 11.59 -4.85
CA HIS A 123 -12.06 11.26 -5.22
C HIS A 123 -11.83 11.14 -6.72
N ALA A 124 -12.88 11.28 -7.52
CA ALA A 124 -12.77 11.16 -8.96
C ALA A 124 -11.77 12.14 -9.56
N ARG A 125 -11.54 13.32 -8.96
CA ARG A 125 -10.54 14.30 -9.43
C ARG A 125 -9.17 13.66 -9.63
N ASP A 126 -8.73 12.90 -8.64
CA ASP A 126 -7.35 12.44 -8.59
C ASP A 126 -7.17 11.20 -9.48
N VAL A 127 -8.15 10.28 -9.49
CA VAL A 127 -8.16 9.10 -10.39
C VAL A 127 -8.40 9.47 -11.85
N PHE A 128 -9.16 10.54 -12.09
CA PHE A 128 -9.49 11.01 -13.43
C PHE A 128 -8.25 11.48 -14.20
N ALA A 129 -7.32 12.18 -13.54
CA ALA A 129 -6.12 12.67 -14.21
C ALA A 129 -5.29 11.52 -14.80
N GLU A 130 -5.12 10.43 -14.06
CA GLU A 130 -4.42 9.23 -14.55
C GLU A 130 -5.20 8.53 -15.65
N SER A 131 -6.52 8.42 -15.50
CA SER A 131 -7.40 7.82 -16.52
C SER A 131 -7.37 8.59 -17.84
N ILE A 132 -7.28 9.92 -17.78
CA ILE A 132 -7.14 10.77 -18.96
C ILE A 132 -5.75 10.69 -19.55
N ARG A 133 -4.69 10.69 -18.73
CA ARG A 133 -3.33 10.48 -19.24
C ARG A 133 -3.21 9.14 -19.96
N ALA A 134 -3.83 8.09 -19.44
CA ALA A 134 -3.91 6.79 -20.11
C ALA A 134 -4.71 6.86 -21.42
N ALA A 135 -5.86 7.53 -21.43
CA ALA A 135 -6.66 7.73 -22.64
C ALA A 135 -5.90 8.53 -23.71
N TRP A 136 -5.22 9.60 -23.33
CA TRP A 136 -4.37 10.41 -24.20
C TRP A 136 -3.15 9.62 -24.70
N ALA A 137 -2.50 8.83 -23.84
CA ALA A 137 -1.39 7.97 -24.24
C ALA A 137 -1.81 6.91 -25.29
N GLY A 138 -3.09 6.49 -25.28
CA GLY A 138 -3.67 5.60 -26.29
C GLY A 138 -4.13 6.30 -27.58
N ASP A 139 -4.24 7.62 -27.59
CA ASP A 139 -4.74 8.40 -28.73
C ASP A 139 -3.61 8.70 -29.74
N PRO A 140 -3.66 8.19 -30.99
CA PRO A 140 -2.61 8.41 -31.99
C PRO A 140 -2.34 9.89 -32.27
N GLU A 141 -3.38 10.73 -32.28
CA GLU A 141 -3.26 12.16 -32.53
C GLU A 141 -2.48 12.85 -31.40
N TYR A 142 -2.78 12.47 -30.15
CA TYR A 142 -2.06 12.99 -28.99
C TYR A 142 -0.60 12.52 -28.97
N ARG A 143 -0.34 11.24 -29.25
CA ARG A 143 1.02 10.70 -29.34
C ARG A 143 1.86 11.40 -30.39
N ASP A 144 1.27 11.66 -31.54
CA ASP A 144 1.89 12.36 -32.66
C ASP A 144 2.22 13.82 -32.30
N ARG A 145 1.31 14.51 -31.60
CA ARG A 145 1.56 15.85 -31.04
C ARG A 145 2.67 15.84 -29.98
N LEU A 146 2.66 14.87 -29.08
CA LEU A 146 3.70 14.71 -28.05
C LEU A 146 5.08 14.42 -28.68
N ALA A 147 5.13 13.59 -29.72
CA ALA A 147 6.36 13.27 -30.46
C ALA A 147 6.92 14.51 -31.18
N ARG A 148 6.06 15.38 -31.68
CA ARG A 148 6.44 16.70 -32.23
C ARG A 148 6.80 17.74 -31.18
N ARG A 149 6.73 17.40 -29.88
CA ARG A 149 6.91 18.32 -28.76
C ARG A 149 5.97 19.54 -28.86
N ASP A 150 4.75 19.31 -29.32
CA ASP A 150 3.70 20.31 -29.31
C ASP A 150 3.54 20.83 -27.87
N GLU A 151 3.72 22.14 -27.68
CA GLU A 151 3.69 22.76 -26.35
C GLU A 151 2.39 22.51 -25.59
N THR A 152 1.28 22.33 -26.30
CA THR A 152 -0.02 22.07 -25.70
C THR A 152 -0.12 20.63 -25.22
N ALA A 153 0.39 19.66 -25.98
CA ALA A 153 0.46 18.27 -25.56
C ALA A 153 1.43 18.07 -24.38
N LEU A 154 2.61 18.71 -24.41
CA LEU A 154 3.56 18.69 -23.30
C LEU A 154 2.98 19.33 -22.04
N TYR A 155 2.34 20.51 -22.19
CA TYR A 155 1.70 21.20 -21.09
C TYR A 155 0.56 20.37 -20.46
N CYS A 156 -0.27 19.72 -21.27
CA CYS A 156 -1.33 18.82 -20.79
C CYS A 156 -0.78 17.57 -20.09
N TRP A 157 0.37 17.06 -20.54
CA TRP A 157 1.06 15.96 -19.87
C TRP A 157 1.63 16.37 -18.51
N GLU A 158 2.23 17.56 -18.44
CA GLU A 158 2.90 18.11 -17.26
C GLU A 158 1.94 18.77 -16.24
N LEU A 159 0.70 19.08 -16.65
CA LEU A 159 -0.33 19.58 -15.76
C LEU A 159 -0.48 18.68 -14.54
N ARG A 160 -0.48 19.29 -13.34
CA ARG A 160 -0.70 18.55 -12.10
C ARG A 160 -2.07 17.91 -12.14
N SER A 161 -2.18 16.70 -11.59
CA SER A 161 -3.42 15.92 -11.57
C SER A 161 -4.60 16.70 -10.94
N SER A 162 -4.31 17.62 -10.01
CA SER A 162 -5.28 18.55 -9.42
C SER A 162 -5.89 19.49 -10.45
N ASP A 163 -5.07 20.10 -11.30
CA ASP A 163 -5.46 21.18 -12.21
C ASP A 163 -6.33 20.62 -13.35
N LEU A 164 -5.97 19.44 -13.86
CA LEU A 164 -6.76 18.72 -14.87
C LEU A 164 -8.10 18.23 -14.30
N GLY A 165 -8.12 17.73 -13.06
CA GLY A 165 -9.34 17.24 -12.44
C GLY A 165 -10.32 18.35 -12.04
N ASP A 166 -9.83 19.51 -11.61
CA ASP A 166 -10.68 20.67 -11.32
C ASP A 166 -11.24 21.29 -12.62
N PHE A 167 -10.43 21.36 -13.68
CA PHE A 167 -10.88 21.76 -15.02
C PHE A 167 -11.95 20.81 -15.59
N ALA A 168 -11.76 19.50 -15.42
CA ALA A 168 -12.70 18.48 -15.87
C ALA A 168 -14.09 18.61 -15.23
N ARG A 169 -14.13 18.89 -13.92
CA ARG A 169 -15.37 19.12 -13.17
C ARG A 169 -16.12 20.34 -13.71
N ALA A 170 -15.37 21.41 -14.01
CA ALA A 170 -15.93 22.61 -14.59
C ALA A 170 -16.51 22.38 -15.99
N LEU A 171 -15.77 21.72 -16.89
CA LEU A 171 -16.22 21.45 -18.26
C LEU A 171 -17.45 20.54 -18.34
N ALA A 172 -17.54 19.57 -17.45
CA ALA A 172 -18.66 18.62 -17.50
C ALA A 172 -19.97 19.21 -16.97
N GLY A 173 -19.96 20.45 -16.45
CA GLY A 173 -21.14 21.08 -15.84
C GLY A 173 -21.62 20.34 -14.59
N VAL A 174 -20.80 19.43 -14.04
CA VAL A 174 -21.20 18.57 -12.94
C VAL A 174 -20.71 19.14 -11.62
N TYR A 175 -21.23 20.32 -11.28
CA TYR A 175 -21.03 20.93 -9.97
C TYR A 175 -21.96 20.34 -8.90
N ASP A 176 -23.01 19.64 -9.32
CA ASP A 176 -24.02 19.02 -8.45
C ASP A 176 -23.61 17.66 -7.86
N PHE A 177 -22.33 17.31 -7.95
CA PHE A 177 -21.83 16.19 -7.17
C PHE A 177 -21.91 16.53 -5.68
N PRO A 178 -22.16 15.54 -4.81
CA PRO A 178 -22.16 15.75 -3.38
C PRO A 178 -20.77 16.25 -2.95
N THR A 179 -20.67 17.57 -2.86
CA THR A 179 -19.64 18.30 -2.09
C THR A 179 -19.86 18.10 -0.59
N HIS A 180 -20.91 17.36 -0.22
CA HIS A 180 -21.11 16.81 1.11
C HIS A 180 -20.06 15.74 1.39
N HIS A 181 -18.90 16.24 1.78
CA HIS A 181 -17.90 15.46 2.46
C HIS A 181 -18.45 15.06 3.81
N SER A 182 -18.50 13.76 4.04
CA SER A 182 -18.79 13.29 5.38
C SER A 182 -17.58 13.65 6.25
N VAL A 183 -17.81 14.50 7.25
CA VAL A 183 -16.84 14.71 8.31
C VAL A 183 -16.91 13.48 9.20
N LYS A 184 -15.83 12.70 9.21
CA LYS A 184 -15.71 11.47 9.98
C LYS A 184 -14.76 11.66 11.15
N ARG A 185 -14.88 10.81 12.16
CA ARG A 185 -13.90 10.70 13.24
C ARG A 185 -12.89 9.61 12.89
N CYS A 186 -11.61 9.94 12.87
CA CYS A 186 -10.54 8.98 12.59
C CYS A 186 -10.48 7.91 13.66
N LEU A 187 -10.60 6.62 13.29
CA LEU A 187 -10.47 5.50 14.22
C LEU A 187 -9.07 5.39 14.83
N GLY A 188 -8.04 5.90 14.15
CA GLY A 188 -6.67 5.88 14.64
C GLY A 188 -6.37 6.95 15.70
N CYS A 189 -6.70 8.21 15.41
CA CYS A 189 -6.31 9.35 16.26
C CYS A 189 -7.47 10.13 16.88
N GLY A 190 -8.72 9.76 16.59
CA GLY A 190 -9.91 10.43 17.10
C GLY A 190 -10.19 11.81 16.51
N ARG A 191 -9.30 12.36 15.66
CA ARG A 191 -9.49 13.67 15.01
C ARG A 191 -10.58 13.61 13.95
N LEU A 192 -11.31 14.71 13.80
CA LEU A 192 -12.23 14.88 12.68
C LEU A 192 -11.42 15.06 11.39
N PHE A 193 -11.88 14.43 10.31
CA PHE A 193 -11.32 14.60 8.98
C PHE A 193 -12.46 14.52 7.97
N ALA A 194 -12.32 15.23 6.85
CA ALA A 194 -13.23 15.09 5.73
C ALA A 194 -12.70 13.98 4.82
N ASP A 195 -13.59 13.09 4.35
CA ASP A 195 -13.24 11.96 3.46
C ASP A 195 -12.35 12.40 2.28
N CYS A 196 -12.58 13.57 1.74
CA CYS A 196 -11.83 14.21 0.67
C CYS A 196 -10.45 14.78 1.01
N GLN A 197 -9.94 14.62 2.24
CA GLN A 197 -8.60 15.08 2.65
C GLN A 197 -7.50 14.03 2.41
N PHE A 198 -7.81 12.93 1.72
CA PHE A 198 -6.79 11.97 1.31
C PHE A 198 -5.87 12.59 0.25
N ASP A 199 -4.56 12.57 0.51
CA ASP A 199 -3.52 13.00 -0.41
C ASP A 199 -2.26 12.15 -0.11
N PRO A 200 -1.62 11.44 -1.05
CA PRO A 200 -1.93 11.24 -2.48
C PRO A 200 -2.80 9.98 -2.78
N ILE A 201 -3.28 9.94 -4.03
CA ILE A 201 -3.95 8.81 -4.74
C ILE A 201 -3.47 7.45 -4.25
N SER A 202 -2.14 7.27 -4.16
CA SER A 202 -1.51 5.99 -3.88
C SER A 202 -1.88 5.37 -2.54
N VAL A 203 -2.36 6.15 -1.56
CA VAL A 203 -2.72 5.63 -0.24
C VAL A 203 -4.20 5.24 -0.20
N ALA A 204 -5.05 6.10 -0.75
CA ALA A 204 -6.49 5.93 -0.72
C ALA A 204 -6.96 4.87 -1.74
N GLU A 205 -6.29 4.75 -2.89
CA GLU A 205 -6.54 3.68 -3.85
C GLU A 205 -6.25 2.30 -3.26
N LYS A 206 -5.17 2.16 -2.48
CA LYS A 206 -4.79 0.90 -1.82
C LYS A 206 -5.87 0.38 -0.87
N VAL A 207 -6.72 1.26 -0.37
CA VAL A 207 -7.84 0.93 0.53
C VAL A 207 -9.20 1.10 -0.14
N GLY A 208 -9.22 1.35 -1.46
CA GLY A 208 -10.42 1.57 -2.25
C GLY A 208 -11.31 2.71 -1.74
N PHE A 209 -10.74 3.70 -1.04
CA PHE A 209 -11.48 4.77 -0.34
C PHE A 209 -12.46 4.29 0.75
N ARG A 210 -12.37 3.02 1.18
CA ARG A 210 -13.25 2.39 2.17
C ARG A 210 -12.62 2.42 3.56
N THR A 211 -12.30 3.62 4.07
CA THR A 211 -11.56 3.75 5.34
C THR A 211 -12.13 4.83 6.25
N ASP A 212 -11.98 4.61 7.56
CA ASP A 212 -12.32 5.54 8.63
C ASP A 212 -11.09 6.18 9.28
N PHE A 213 -9.99 6.26 8.55
CA PHE A 213 -8.73 6.84 9.01
C PHE A 213 -8.47 8.16 8.30
N CYS A 214 -7.96 9.15 9.03
CA CYS A 214 -7.43 10.35 8.41
C CYS A 214 -6.16 10.02 7.62
N ASN A 215 -5.83 10.87 6.66
CA ASN A 215 -4.68 10.70 5.77
C ASN A 215 -3.36 10.44 6.52
N LEU A 216 -3.12 11.18 7.61
CA LEU A 216 -1.92 11.00 8.43
C LEU A 216 -1.83 9.62 9.09
N CYS A 217 -2.95 9.11 9.61
CA CYS A 217 -2.96 7.77 10.21
C CYS A 217 -2.78 6.68 9.17
N LEU A 218 -3.41 6.86 8.00
CA LEU A 218 -3.31 5.93 6.89
C LEU A 218 -1.88 5.88 6.34
N HIS A 219 -1.25 7.04 6.13
CA HIS A 219 0.14 7.14 5.69
C HIS A 219 1.10 6.49 6.68
N ARG A 220 0.92 6.75 7.99
CA ARG A 220 1.74 6.12 9.04
C ARG A 220 1.58 4.60 9.06
N ALA A 221 0.35 4.11 8.92
CA ALA A 221 0.06 2.69 8.89
C ALA A 221 0.67 2.00 7.67
N LEU A 222 0.65 2.63 6.49
CA LEU A 222 1.10 1.97 5.26
C LEU A 222 2.59 2.18 4.93
N TYR A 223 3.17 3.33 5.28
CA TYR A 223 4.52 3.69 4.81
C TYR A 223 5.53 3.92 5.92
N SER A 224 5.13 4.55 7.02
CA SER A 224 6.13 5.09 7.96
C SER A 224 6.53 4.13 9.07
N GLY A 225 5.74 3.08 9.34
CA GLY A 225 5.88 2.28 10.55
C GLY A 225 5.97 3.16 11.81
N ARG A 226 6.34 2.57 12.95
CA ARG A 226 6.89 3.36 14.07
C ARG A 226 8.40 3.17 14.08
N VAL A 227 9.11 4.05 13.40
CA VAL A 227 10.58 4.04 13.41
C VAL A 227 11.07 4.26 14.85
N GLY A 228 11.96 3.38 15.32
CA GLY A 228 12.77 3.60 16.52
C GLY A 228 12.09 3.39 17.87
N ARG A 229 10.82 2.99 17.94
CA ARG A 229 10.19 2.69 19.23
C ARG A 229 10.22 1.18 19.50
N ARG A 230 11.12 0.76 20.40
CA ARG A 230 11.07 -0.58 20.99
C ARG A 230 9.72 -0.78 21.66
N MET A 231 9.12 -1.94 21.44
CA MET A 231 7.84 -2.34 21.98
C MET A 231 8.07 -3.55 22.90
N LYS A 232 7.22 -3.70 23.94
CA LYS A 232 7.23 -4.93 24.75
C LYS A 232 6.74 -6.11 23.90
N GLU A 233 7.28 -7.30 24.14
CA GLU A 233 6.97 -8.49 23.33
C GLU A 233 5.50 -8.83 23.36
N GLU A 234 4.85 -8.72 24.51
CA GLU A 234 3.42 -9.03 24.66
C GLU A 234 2.56 -8.09 23.81
N THR A 235 3.00 -6.84 23.65
CA THR A 235 2.31 -5.89 22.77
C THR A 235 2.54 -6.24 21.30
N LEU A 236 3.74 -6.71 20.94
CA LEU A 236 4.00 -7.17 19.57
C LEU A 236 3.16 -8.41 19.25
N PHE A 237 3.09 -9.38 20.16
CA PHE A 237 2.28 -10.59 19.98
C PHE A 237 0.83 -10.22 19.70
N GLY A 238 0.24 -9.33 20.51
CA GLY A 238 -1.11 -8.81 20.27
C GLY A 238 -1.27 -8.16 18.90
N VAL A 239 -0.31 -7.33 18.46
CA VAL A 239 -0.38 -6.71 17.13
C VAL A 239 -0.28 -7.74 15.99
N VAL A 240 0.54 -8.78 16.16
CA VAL A 240 0.70 -9.85 15.15
C VAL A 240 -0.54 -10.73 15.10
N GLN A 241 -1.16 -11.01 16.25
CA GLN A 241 -2.45 -11.70 16.36
C GLN A 241 -3.58 -10.91 15.70
N ASP A 242 -3.73 -9.61 16.05
CA ASP A 242 -4.70 -8.71 15.43
C ASP A 242 -4.54 -8.67 13.91
N LEU A 243 -3.29 -8.68 13.43
CA LEU A 243 -2.99 -8.68 12.01
C LEU A 243 -3.36 -10.00 11.34
N ALA A 244 -3.09 -11.13 12.00
CA ALA A 244 -3.45 -12.46 11.51
C ALA A 244 -4.97 -12.66 11.43
N GLU A 245 -5.69 -12.21 12.47
CA GLU A 245 -7.16 -12.21 12.49
C GLU A 245 -7.72 -11.32 11.37
N ALA A 246 -7.17 -10.11 11.20
CA ALA A 246 -7.61 -9.18 10.17
C ALA A 246 -7.36 -9.69 8.74
N PHE A 247 -6.30 -10.50 8.53
CA PHE A 247 -6.02 -11.16 7.25
C PHE A 247 -6.71 -12.52 7.09
N GLY A 248 -7.24 -13.10 8.17
CA GLY A 248 -7.71 -14.49 8.19
C GLY A 248 -6.60 -15.53 7.95
N CYS A 249 -5.34 -15.15 8.07
CA CYS A 249 -4.18 -16.03 7.88
C CYS A 249 -2.90 -15.42 8.47
N ALA A 250 -1.85 -16.24 8.62
CA ALA A 250 -0.56 -15.79 9.15
C ALA A 250 0.13 -14.73 8.25
N PRO A 251 0.38 -13.50 8.74
CA PRO A 251 0.98 -12.43 7.96
C PRO A 251 2.42 -12.76 7.53
N PRO A 252 2.88 -12.42 6.31
CA PRO A 252 4.28 -12.53 5.91
C PRO A 252 5.11 -11.40 6.50
N ALA A 253 6.43 -11.61 6.63
CA ALA A 253 7.35 -10.59 7.14
C ALA A 253 7.27 -9.26 6.36
N ASN A 254 6.96 -9.32 5.06
CA ASN A 254 6.77 -8.15 4.20
C ASN A 254 5.29 -7.69 4.12
N PHE A 255 4.49 -7.92 5.18
CA PHE A 255 3.05 -7.62 5.21
C PHE A 255 2.70 -6.21 4.72
N ARG A 256 3.55 -5.19 4.93
CA ARG A 256 3.31 -3.82 4.44
C ARG A 256 3.27 -3.71 2.91
N VAL A 257 4.08 -4.53 2.22
CA VAL A 257 4.15 -4.56 0.75
C VAL A 257 2.95 -5.28 0.17
N VAL A 258 2.48 -6.35 0.83
CA VAL A 258 1.36 -7.17 0.35
C VAL A 258 -0.01 -6.68 0.84
N ALA A 259 -0.07 -5.90 1.92
CA ALA A 259 -1.31 -5.40 2.51
C ALA A 259 -2.28 -4.77 1.50
N PRO A 260 -1.83 -3.97 0.50
CA PRO A 260 -2.75 -3.44 -0.51
C PRO A 260 -3.47 -4.51 -1.32
N ARG A 261 -2.80 -5.62 -1.64
CA ARG A 261 -3.43 -6.74 -2.36
C ARG A 261 -4.45 -7.47 -1.50
N TRP A 262 -4.24 -7.50 -0.18
CA TRP A 262 -5.19 -8.09 0.76
C TRP A 262 -6.37 -7.19 1.09
N MET A 263 -6.22 -5.88 0.91
CA MET A 263 -7.32 -4.93 1.01
C MET A 263 -8.21 -4.96 -0.25
N GLU A 264 -7.74 -5.56 -1.35
CA GLU A 264 -8.54 -5.80 -2.55
C GLU A 264 -9.65 -6.81 -2.25
N GLY A 265 -10.90 -6.43 -2.49
CA GLY A 265 -12.07 -7.24 -2.12
C GLY A 265 -12.44 -7.24 -0.62
N ALA A 266 -11.58 -6.73 0.28
CA ALA A 266 -11.89 -6.66 1.70
C ALA A 266 -13.01 -5.66 2.03
N THR A 267 -13.79 -6.00 3.05
CA THR A 267 -14.85 -5.13 3.59
C THR A 267 -14.25 -3.94 4.35
N ARG A 268 -15.05 -2.87 4.53
CA ARG A 268 -14.60 -1.68 5.30
C ARG A 268 -14.18 -2.02 6.74
N PRO A 269 -14.89 -2.87 7.51
CA PRO A 269 -14.43 -3.31 8.83
C PRO A 269 -13.07 -4.03 8.80
N GLN A 270 -12.87 -4.93 7.83
CA GLN A 270 -11.58 -5.62 7.67
C GLN A 270 -10.45 -4.65 7.33
N ILE A 271 -10.66 -3.74 6.37
CA ILE A 271 -9.70 -2.68 6.03
C ILE A 271 -9.33 -1.86 7.27
N ASN A 272 -10.33 -1.48 8.07
CA ASN A 272 -10.10 -0.73 9.30
C ASN A 272 -9.29 -1.52 10.33
N ALA A 273 -9.59 -2.81 10.52
CA ALA A 273 -8.83 -3.69 11.42
C ALA A 273 -7.36 -3.82 10.98
N ILE A 274 -7.12 -4.04 9.68
CA ILE A 274 -5.77 -4.11 9.10
C ILE A 274 -5.02 -2.79 9.37
N ILE A 275 -5.64 -1.63 9.10
CA ILE A 275 -5.00 -0.33 9.30
C ILE A 275 -4.66 -0.08 10.79
N LEU A 276 -5.53 -0.51 11.72
CA LEU A 276 -5.25 -0.41 13.17
C LEU A 276 -4.03 -1.23 13.56
N ALA A 277 -3.99 -2.49 13.15
CA ALA A 277 -2.86 -3.38 13.41
C ALA A 277 -1.56 -2.79 12.82
N LEU A 278 -1.57 -2.40 11.54
CA LEU A 278 -0.41 -1.82 10.86
C LEU A 278 0.11 -0.50 11.47
N ARG A 279 -0.80 0.31 12.02
CA ARG A 279 -0.45 1.57 12.71
C ARG A 279 0.25 1.32 14.05
N ASN A 280 -0.10 0.24 14.73
CA ASN A 280 0.50 -0.14 16.00
C ASN A 280 1.79 -0.94 15.81
N MET A 281 1.96 -1.56 14.64
CA MET A 281 3.13 -2.34 14.30
C MET A 281 4.42 -1.50 14.28
N PRO A 282 5.47 -1.91 15.03
CA PRO A 282 6.78 -1.28 14.95
C PRO A 282 7.45 -1.52 13.60
N ASP A 283 8.59 -0.88 13.38
CA ASP A 283 9.51 -1.34 12.32
C ASP A 283 10.12 -2.68 12.75
N VAL A 284 9.70 -3.74 12.07
CA VAL A 284 10.08 -5.13 12.39
C VAL A 284 11.39 -5.56 11.71
N GLY A 285 11.93 -4.77 10.78
CA GLY A 285 13.00 -5.21 9.87
C GLY A 285 14.28 -5.67 10.58
N LYS A 286 14.79 -4.87 11.52
CA LYS A 286 15.95 -5.25 12.34
C LYS A 286 15.54 -5.90 13.66
N TRP A 287 14.41 -5.47 14.21
CA TRP A 287 14.04 -5.85 15.57
C TRP A 287 13.61 -7.30 15.72
N VAL A 288 12.96 -7.88 14.70
CA VAL A 288 12.52 -9.28 14.78
C VAL A 288 13.69 -10.26 14.74
N PRO A 289 14.64 -10.17 13.79
CA PRO A 289 15.84 -11.00 13.83
C PRO A 289 16.63 -10.87 15.13
N ASP A 290 16.79 -9.64 15.65
CA ASP A 290 17.55 -9.41 16.88
C ASP A 290 16.94 -10.06 18.14
N ARG A 291 15.62 -10.34 18.14
CA ARG A 291 14.90 -10.77 19.36
C ARG A 291 14.27 -12.16 19.29
N PHE A 292 13.86 -12.56 18.10
CA PHE A 292 13.18 -13.83 17.85
C PHE A 292 13.93 -14.70 16.84
N ASP A 293 15.10 -14.27 16.35
CA ASP A 293 15.89 -14.90 15.26
C ASP A 293 15.22 -14.84 13.89
N SER A 294 13.91 -15.10 13.80
CA SER A 294 13.16 -15.11 12.54
C SER A 294 11.72 -14.63 12.70
N TRP A 295 11.08 -14.31 11.58
CA TRP A 295 9.64 -14.04 11.54
C TRP A 295 8.80 -15.26 11.90
N LEU A 296 9.28 -16.48 11.59
CA LEU A 296 8.57 -17.71 11.92
C LEU A 296 8.49 -17.90 13.43
N HIS A 297 9.60 -17.71 14.14
CA HIS A 297 9.66 -17.75 15.60
C HIS A 297 8.72 -16.74 16.25
N LEU A 298 8.63 -15.53 15.71
CA LEU A 298 7.66 -14.54 16.19
C LEU A 298 6.21 -15.04 16.02
N LEU A 299 5.87 -15.63 14.89
CA LEU A 299 4.51 -16.15 14.66
C LEU A 299 4.17 -17.31 15.62
N ILE A 300 5.14 -18.18 15.91
CA ILE A 300 5.03 -19.26 16.90
C ILE A 300 4.85 -18.70 18.30
N ALA A 301 5.74 -17.78 18.71
CA ALA A 301 5.68 -17.13 20.02
C ALA A 301 4.38 -16.34 20.23
N ALA A 302 3.83 -15.76 19.18
CA ALA A 302 2.54 -15.08 19.20
C ALA A 302 1.34 -16.04 19.13
N GLY A 303 1.53 -17.35 19.04
CA GLY A 303 0.45 -18.34 18.95
C GLY A 303 -0.40 -18.20 17.69
N VAL A 304 0.16 -17.68 16.60
CA VAL A 304 -0.55 -17.46 15.33
C VAL A 304 -0.55 -18.71 14.45
N LEU A 305 0.41 -19.61 14.64
CA LEU A 305 0.53 -20.83 13.84
C LEU A 305 -0.01 -22.03 14.61
N GLU A 306 -0.88 -22.79 13.94
CA GLU A 306 -1.27 -24.11 14.41
C GLU A 306 -0.12 -25.09 14.11
N CYS A 307 0.34 -25.82 15.14
CA CYS A 307 1.42 -26.80 15.06
C CYS A 307 2.77 -26.25 14.59
N ASP A 308 3.08 -24.98 14.85
CA ASP A 308 4.38 -24.34 14.57
C ASP A 308 4.81 -24.37 13.09
N VAL A 309 3.84 -24.55 12.20
CA VAL A 309 4.06 -24.71 10.76
C VAL A 309 3.34 -23.62 9.99
N ARG A 310 4.03 -23.05 9.00
CA ARG A 310 3.46 -22.07 8.08
C ARG A 310 3.49 -22.59 6.64
N ARG A 311 2.31 -22.84 6.08
CA ARG A 311 2.15 -23.23 4.67
C ARG A 311 2.15 -21.99 3.78
N GLY A 312 3.03 -21.95 2.79
CA GLY A 312 3.13 -20.90 1.78
C GLY A 312 3.02 -21.46 0.37
N ALA A 313 2.97 -20.57 -0.63
CA ALA A 313 2.86 -20.95 -2.04
C ALA A 313 4.06 -21.75 -2.58
N TYR A 314 5.22 -21.61 -1.93
CA TYR A 314 6.49 -22.23 -2.37
C TYR A 314 7.01 -23.32 -1.43
N GLY A 315 6.27 -23.65 -0.37
CA GLY A 315 6.70 -24.64 0.61
C GLY A 315 6.10 -24.44 1.99
N THR A 316 6.61 -25.22 2.93
CA THR A 316 6.18 -25.25 4.33
C THR A 316 7.33 -24.78 5.20
N GLN A 317 7.18 -23.62 5.84
CA GLN A 317 8.14 -23.14 6.83
C GLN A 317 7.86 -23.80 8.18
N CYS A 318 8.90 -24.26 8.86
CA CYS A 318 8.82 -25.00 10.12
C CYS A 318 10.12 -24.86 10.92
N LEU A 319 10.14 -25.35 12.16
CA LEU A 319 11.35 -25.42 12.97
C LEU A 319 12.00 -26.80 12.87
N ALA A 320 13.31 -26.82 12.70
CA ALA A 320 14.15 -27.99 12.94
C ALA A 320 14.20 -28.31 14.44
N ASP A 321 14.67 -29.51 14.78
CA ASP A 321 14.70 -30.03 16.15
C ASP A 321 15.63 -29.23 17.08
N ASP A 322 16.63 -28.55 16.51
CA ASP A 322 17.53 -27.64 17.23
C ASP A 322 17.02 -26.18 17.30
N GLY A 323 15.85 -25.92 16.73
CA GLY A 323 15.21 -24.60 16.68
C GLY A 323 15.54 -23.77 15.43
N HIS A 324 16.31 -24.25 14.47
CA HIS A 324 16.52 -23.49 13.24
C HIS A 324 15.21 -23.33 12.44
N ALA A 325 14.98 -22.13 11.90
CA ALA A 325 13.86 -21.88 11.00
C ALA A 325 14.18 -22.39 9.59
N CYS A 326 13.40 -23.33 9.09
CA CYS A 326 13.55 -23.91 7.75
C CYS A 326 12.50 -23.34 6.78
N GLY A 327 12.91 -23.10 5.54
CA GLY A 327 12.03 -22.65 4.45
C GLY A 327 11.22 -23.78 3.80
N SER A 328 11.60 -25.03 4.04
CA SER A 328 10.97 -26.22 3.47
C SER A 328 11.10 -27.44 4.40
N LEU A 329 10.28 -28.48 4.16
CA LEU A 329 10.39 -29.76 4.86
C LEU A 329 11.69 -30.49 4.54
N ALA A 330 12.23 -30.32 3.33
CA ALA A 330 13.51 -30.88 2.93
C ALA A 330 14.66 -30.24 3.71
N GLU A 331 14.64 -28.91 3.87
CA GLU A 331 15.58 -28.22 4.73
C GLU A 331 15.49 -28.71 6.18
N LYS A 332 14.28 -28.88 6.72
CA LYS A 332 14.10 -29.46 8.06
C LYS A 332 14.71 -30.86 8.15
N ALA A 333 14.45 -31.73 7.18
CA ALA A 333 15.00 -33.09 7.20
C ALA A 333 16.53 -33.12 7.20
N ILE A 334 17.17 -32.22 6.46
CA ILE A 334 18.64 -32.06 6.45
C ILE A 334 19.14 -31.52 7.79
N ASP A 335 18.50 -30.48 8.31
CA ASP A 335 18.87 -29.84 9.57
C ASP A 335 18.73 -30.80 10.77
N ASP A 336 17.60 -31.49 10.87
CA ASP A 336 17.34 -32.54 11.87
C ASP A 336 18.37 -33.67 11.76
N TRP A 337 18.76 -34.04 10.54
CA TRP A 337 19.81 -35.05 10.35
C TRP A 337 21.16 -34.56 10.90
N LEU A 338 21.56 -33.32 10.59
CA LEU A 338 22.80 -32.74 11.11
C LEU A 338 22.79 -32.74 12.65
N SER A 339 21.70 -32.27 13.24
CA SER A 339 21.52 -32.18 14.69
C SER A 339 21.50 -33.55 15.38
N SER A 340 20.70 -34.49 14.89
CA SER A 340 20.61 -35.85 15.45
C SER A 340 21.92 -36.65 15.35
N ASN A 341 22.78 -36.31 14.40
CA ASN A 341 24.11 -36.91 14.24
C ASN A 341 25.22 -36.13 14.98
N GLY A 342 24.86 -35.11 15.78
CA GLY A 342 25.83 -34.30 16.53
C GLY A 342 26.75 -33.47 15.63
N VAL A 343 26.34 -33.19 14.39
CA VAL A 343 27.08 -32.38 13.44
C VAL A 343 26.75 -30.91 13.71
N ARG A 344 27.69 -30.23 14.38
CA ARG A 344 27.58 -28.79 14.60
C ARG A 344 27.58 -28.05 13.26
N HIS A 345 26.61 -27.16 13.09
CA HIS A 345 26.46 -26.40 11.86
C HIS A 345 25.95 -24.97 12.15
N GLU A 346 26.21 -24.06 11.23
CA GLU A 346 25.67 -22.70 11.22
C GLU A 346 24.65 -22.58 10.09
N LYS A 347 23.48 -21.98 10.38
CA LYS A 347 22.41 -21.77 9.41
C LYS A 347 22.59 -20.45 8.66
N GLU A 348 22.35 -20.48 7.35
CA GLU A 348 22.43 -19.31 6.46
C GLU A 348 23.76 -18.50 6.49
N PRO A 349 24.94 -19.15 6.48
CA PRO A 349 26.23 -18.46 6.48
C PRO A 349 26.41 -17.62 5.20
N HIS A 350 27.06 -16.46 5.32
CA HIS A 350 27.39 -15.63 4.16
C HIS A 350 28.53 -16.22 3.33
N TYR A 351 28.36 -16.22 2.01
CA TYR A 351 29.49 -16.43 1.10
C TYR A 351 30.44 -15.23 1.15
N PRO A 352 31.76 -15.45 0.96
CA PRO A 352 32.72 -14.37 0.82
C PRO A 352 32.34 -13.41 -0.33
N PRO A 353 32.68 -12.12 -0.21
CA PRO A 353 32.45 -11.15 -1.27
C PRO A 353 33.30 -11.47 -2.50
N HIS A 354 32.77 -11.18 -3.69
CA HIS A 354 33.46 -11.38 -4.97
C HIS A 354 32.99 -10.31 -5.97
N SER A 355 33.92 -9.65 -6.68
CA SER A 355 33.63 -8.51 -7.57
C SER A 355 32.49 -8.76 -8.57
N GLU A 356 32.47 -9.92 -9.22
CA GLU A 356 31.45 -10.26 -10.22
C GLU A 356 30.33 -11.15 -9.66
N LEU A 357 30.71 -12.26 -9.01
CA LEU A 357 29.78 -13.30 -8.58
C LEU A 357 29.10 -13.01 -7.24
N ASN A 358 29.62 -12.11 -6.39
CA ASN A 358 28.97 -11.72 -5.13
C ASN A 358 29.35 -10.28 -4.70
N PRO A 359 29.07 -9.26 -5.54
CA PRO A 359 29.61 -7.91 -5.38
C PRO A 359 29.20 -7.23 -4.08
N HIS A 360 28.07 -7.66 -3.51
CA HIS A 360 27.50 -7.07 -2.30
C HIS A 360 27.61 -8.00 -1.08
N GLY A 361 28.25 -9.18 -1.20
CA GLY A 361 28.37 -10.13 -0.10
C GLY A 361 27.04 -10.69 0.41
N LYS A 362 25.97 -10.65 -0.40
CA LYS A 362 24.61 -10.99 0.04
C LYS A 362 24.21 -12.44 -0.22
N LEU A 363 25.02 -13.21 -0.95
CA LEU A 363 24.77 -14.63 -1.12
C LEU A 363 24.98 -15.36 0.21
N ARG A 364 24.08 -16.30 0.51
CA ARG A 364 24.14 -17.17 1.68
C ARG A 364 24.00 -18.62 1.25
N ALA A 365 24.70 -19.54 1.91
CA ALA A 365 24.41 -20.96 1.80
C ALA A 365 23.31 -21.38 2.75
N ASP A 366 22.88 -22.63 2.68
CA ASP A 366 21.87 -23.11 3.61
C ASP A 366 22.49 -23.49 4.95
N TRP A 367 23.69 -24.11 4.94
CA TRP A 367 24.46 -24.42 6.15
C TRP A 367 25.98 -24.28 5.94
N LEU A 368 26.72 -24.07 7.04
CA LEU A 368 28.18 -24.25 7.12
C LEU A 368 28.49 -25.32 8.17
N VAL A 369 29.27 -26.34 7.77
CA VAL A 369 29.72 -27.43 8.63
C VAL A 369 31.24 -27.47 8.61
N GLY A 370 31.88 -27.00 9.69
CA GLY A 370 33.31 -26.75 9.69
C GLY A 370 33.67 -25.70 8.63
N GLU A 371 34.36 -26.13 7.56
CA GLU A 371 34.70 -25.28 6.40
C GLU A 371 33.89 -25.63 5.13
N ILE A 372 32.91 -26.53 5.26
CA ILE A 372 32.11 -27.03 4.14
C ILE A 372 30.78 -26.29 4.08
N PHE A 373 30.54 -25.60 2.98
CA PHE A 373 29.25 -25.00 2.67
C PHE A 373 28.31 -26.08 2.15
N VAL A 374 27.12 -26.20 2.71
CA VAL A 374 26.09 -27.16 2.28
C VAL A 374 24.91 -26.39 1.70
N GLU A 375 24.43 -26.82 0.54
CA GLU A 375 23.35 -26.17 -0.22
C GLU A 375 22.32 -27.19 -0.66
N TYR A 376 21.03 -26.92 -0.45
CA TYR A 376 19.93 -27.72 -0.96
C TYR A 376 19.23 -27.01 -2.14
N PHE A 377 19.42 -27.56 -3.34
CA PHE A 377 18.83 -27.05 -4.58
C PHE A 377 17.49 -27.72 -4.89
N GLY A 378 16.45 -27.40 -4.12
CA GLY A 378 15.13 -28.05 -4.22
C GLY A 378 14.24 -27.69 -5.43
N LEU A 379 14.59 -26.68 -6.25
CA LEU A 379 13.77 -26.20 -7.38
C LEU A 379 14.57 -25.98 -8.69
N PRO A 380 15.35 -26.98 -9.18
CA PRO A 380 16.28 -26.76 -10.29
C PRO A 380 15.59 -26.50 -11.64
N SER A 381 14.34 -26.95 -11.80
CA SER A 381 13.57 -26.78 -13.05
C SER A 381 13.15 -25.33 -13.33
N ARG A 382 13.28 -24.43 -12.35
CA ARG A 382 12.97 -23.00 -12.53
C ARG A 382 14.21 -22.22 -13.01
N PRO A 383 14.15 -21.49 -14.15
CA PRO A 383 15.32 -20.84 -14.73
C PRO A 383 16.03 -19.85 -13.79
N ASP A 384 15.28 -19.16 -12.93
CA ASP A 384 15.83 -18.24 -11.93
C ASP A 384 16.59 -18.95 -10.80
N TYR A 385 16.14 -20.13 -10.40
CA TYR A 385 16.82 -20.97 -9.42
C TYR A 385 18.07 -21.63 -10.00
N ALA A 386 17.99 -22.15 -11.23
CA ALA A 386 19.14 -22.71 -11.94
C ALA A 386 20.29 -21.69 -12.07
N ARG A 387 19.98 -20.43 -12.39
CA ARG A 387 20.98 -19.35 -12.43
C ARG A 387 21.61 -19.08 -11.07
N LYS A 388 20.84 -19.12 -9.97
CA LYS A 388 21.38 -18.94 -8.61
C LYS A 388 22.30 -20.10 -8.23
N MET A 389 21.89 -21.33 -8.51
CA MET A 389 22.69 -22.53 -8.29
C MET A 389 24.03 -22.43 -9.05
N GLN A 390 23.99 -22.19 -10.37
CA GLN A 390 25.20 -22.03 -11.18
C GLN A 390 26.12 -20.94 -10.64
N ARG A 391 25.57 -19.79 -10.25
CA ARG A 391 26.33 -18.68 -9.67
C ARG A 391 27.03 -19.07 -8.35
N LYS A 392 26.34 -19.79 -7.46
CA LYS A 392 26.91 -20.27 -6.19
C LYS A 392 28.01 -21.32 -6.43
N THR A 393 27.77 -22.27 -7.32
CA THR A 393 28.76 -23.28 -7.72
C THR A 393 30.00 -22.64 -8.35
N GLN A 394 29.82 -21.67 -9.25
CA GLN A 394 30.92 -20.94 -9.86
C GLN A 394 31.71 -20.15 -8.83
N LEU A 395 31.02 -19.44 -7.92
CA LEU A 395 31.67 -18.71 -6.84
C LEU A 395 32.51 -19.63 -5.95
N ALA A 396 31.96 -20.78 -5.58
CA ALA A 396 32.66 -21.76 -4.78
C ALA A 396 33.92 -22.29 -5.49
N GLY A 397 33.80 -22.64 -6.78
CA GLY A 397 34.94 -23.06 -7.58
C GLY A 397 36.02 -21.98 -7.74
N THR A 398 35.62 -20.72 -7.97
CA THR A 398 36.56 -19.59 -8.10
C THR A 398 37.31 -19.29 -6.81
N LEU A 399 36.66 -19.45 -5.66
CA LEU A 399 37.23 -19.12 -4.34
C LEU A 399 37.81 -20.33 -3.60
N GLY A 400 37.77 -21.54 -4.18
CA GLY A 400 38.23 -22.75 -3.51
C GLY A 400 37.36 -23.15 -2.31
N ILE A 401 36.09 -22.77 -2.28
CA ILE A 401 35.17 -23.12 -1.21
C ILE A 401 34.74 -24.57 -1.37
N HIS A 402 34.84 -25.36 -0.30
CA HIS A 402 34.30 -26.72 -0.25
C HIS A 402 32.77 -26.63 -0.22
N LEU A 403 32.14 -26.95 -1.35
CA LEU A 403 30.68 -26.94 -1.48
C LEU A 403 30.17 -28.37 -1.60
N LEU A 404 29.22 -28.73 -0.74
CA LEU A 404 28.40 -29.94 -0.84
C LEU A 404 27.02 -29.56 -1.38
N PRO A 405 26.79 -29.69 -2.70
CA PRO A 405 25.47 -29.47 -3.29
C PRO A 405 24.58 -30.70 -3.04
N LEU A 406 23.35 -30.46 -2.61
CA LEU A 406 22.30 -31.46 -2.43
C LEU A 406 21.16 -31.16 -3.39
N VAL A 407 20.57 -32.20 -3.95
CA VAL A 407 19.37 -32.15 -4.80
C VAL A 407 18.25 -32.99 -4.18
N VAL A 408 17.07 -32.96 -4.80
CA VAL A 408 15.88 -33.69 -4.31
C VAL A 408 16.15 -35.19 -4.17
N ASP A 409 16.86 -35.78 -5.13
CA ASP A 409 17.14 -37.23 -5.14
C ASP A 409 18.07 -37.66 -3.99
N ASP A 410 18.91 -36.76 -3.48
CA ASP A 410 19.81 -37.03 -2.36
C ASP A 410 19.06 -37.25 -1.04
N LEU A 411 17.85 -36.71 -0.90
CA LEU A 411 17.04 -36.86 0.32
C LEU A 411 16.67 -38.31 0.61
N ALA A 412 16.52 -39.14 -0.44
CA ALA A 412 16.24 -40.56 -0.29
C ALA A 412 17.44 -41.35 0.27
N GLN A 413 18.64 -40.79 0.19
CA GLN A 413 19.91 -41.38 0.59
C GLN A 413 20.67 -40.46 1.56
N ILE A 414 19.95 -39.67 2.35
CA ILE A 414 20.50 -38.58 3.15
C ILE A 414 21.60 -39.05 4.10
N ASP A 415 21.45 -40.24 4.70
CA ASP A 415 22.46 -40.86 5.55
C ASP A 415 23.78 -41.11 4.82
N GLN A 416 23.73 -41.55 3.56
CA GLN A 416 24.94 -41.82 2.78
C GLN A 416 25.58 -40.53 2.29
N VAL A 417 24.78 -39.58 1.81
CA VAL A 417 25.26 -38.32 1.23
C VAL A 417 25.86 -37.43 2.31
N LEU A 418 25.27 -37.38 3.50
CA LEU A 418 25.76 -36.54 4.60
C LEU A 418 26.73 -37.26 5.53
N ALA A 419 26.90 -38.59 5.42
CA ALA A 419 27.88 -39.34 6.21
C ALA A 419 29.28 -38.71 6.28
N PRO A 420 29.85 -38.14 5.20
CA PRO A 420 31.16 -37.49 5.25
C PRO A 420 31.24 -36.29 6.21
N LEU A 421 30.11 -35.68 6.58
CA LEU A 421 30.06 -34.58 7.53
C LEU A 421 30.18 -35.05 9.00
N ARG A 422 30.01 -36.34 9.26
CA ARG A 422 30.20 -36.91 10.60
C ARG A 422 31.65 -36.73 11.01
N GLY A 423 31.87 -36.09 12.16
CA GLY A 423 33.21 -35.88 12.71
C GLY A 423 33.94 -34.64 12.19
N VAL A 424 33.36 -33.86 11.26
CA VAL A 424 33.92 -32.59 10.77
C VAL A 424 34.00 -31.52 11.88
N CYS A 425 33.34 -31.74 13.04
CA CYS A 425 33.42 -30.85 14.22
C CYS A 425 33.43 -31.62 15.55
N ARG A 426 34.58 -32.17 15.95
CA ARG A 426 35.00 -32.11 17.37
C ARG A 426 35.95 -30.93 17.45
N SER A 427 35.56 -29.84 18.12
CA SER A 427 36.43 -28.67 18.26
C SER A 427 37.81 -29.08 18.81
N PRO A 428 38.90 -28.41 18.42
CA PRO A 428 40.15 -28.50 19.18
C PRO A 428 39.82 -28.11 20.62
N GLU A 429 40.23 -28.96 21.57
CA GLU A 429 40.22 -28.61 22.99
C GLU A 429 40.79 -27.21 23.14
N ARG A 430 40.09 -26.33 23.87
CA ARG A 430 40.67 -25.07 24.31
C ARG A 430 41.95 -25.44 25.07
N VAL A 431 43.11 -25.20 24.46
CA VAL A 431 44.38 -25.23 25.18
C VAL A 431 44.25 -24.15 26.25
N ALA A 432 44.35 -24.62 27.50
CA ALA A 432 44.09 -23.88 28.74
C ALA A 432 44.96 -22.63 28.91
#